data_AF-V4SWE0-F1
#
_entry.id   AF-V4SWE0-F1
#
_cell.length_a   1.000
_cell.length_b   1.000
_cell.length_c   1.000
_cell.angle_alpha   90.00
_cell.angle_beta   90.00
_cell.angle_gamma   90.00
#
_symmetry.space_group_name_H-M   'P 1'
#
loop_
_entity.id
_entity.type
_entity.pdbx_description
1 polymer ?
#
loop_
_entity_poly.entity_id
_entity_poly.type
_entity_poly.pdbx_seq_one_letter_code
_entity_poly.pdbx_strand_id
1 'polypeptide(L)'
;MSSFPDQLLKCSNDEQDFLLAMELVNCSIPQITMKATIKLGVLETLAKARPSQLSSSEIASQLPTNNKETPIVLDRILRLLACHSFLTCTIDKNNYKKRLISKAP
;
A
#
# COMPACT_ATOMS: atom_id res chain seq x y z
N MET A 1 8.42 41.05 9.65
CA MET A 1 8.88 41.07 8.25
C MET A 1 8.92 39.64 7.75
N SER A 2 8.19 39.41 6.64
CA SER A 2 8.09 38.21 5.81
C SER A 2 7.79 36.85 6.49
N SER A 3 6.49 36.62 6.64
CA SER A 3 5.85 35.30 6.57
C SER A 3 6.35 34.56 5.33
N PHE A 4 7.07 33.45 5.51
CA PHE A 4 7.26 32.47 4.44
C PHE A 4 5.95 31.69 4.29
N PRO A 5 5.45 31.46 3.06
CA PRO A 5 4.06 31.08 2.88
C PRO A 5 3.87 29.57 3.02
N ASP A 6 3.09 29.15 4.02
CA ASP A 6 2.40 27.86 4.07
C ASP A 6 1.33 27.69 2.94
N GLN A 7 1.44 28.46 1.85
CA GLN A 7 0.53 28.44 0.70
C GLN A 7 1.06 27.64 -0.50
N LEU A 8 2.24 27.02 -0.40
CA LEU A 8 2.74 26.14 -1.46
C LEU A 8 2.15 24.73 -1.30
N LEU A 9 1.22 24.38 -2.20
CA LEU A 9 0.45 23.13 -2.36
C LEU A 9 -0.93 23.02 -1.68
N LYS A 10 -1.72 24.10 -1.66
CA LYS A 10 -3.18 23.92 -1.58
C LYS A 10 -3.70 23.72 -3.01
N CYS A 11 -4.10 22.49 -3.36
CA CYS A 11 -4.84 22.23 -4.60
C CYS A 11 -6.01 23.21 -4.68
N SER A 12 -6.31 23.72 -5.87
CA SER A 12 -7.53 24.52 -6.07
C SER A 12 -8.76 23.69 -5.68
N ASN A 13 -9.88 24.35 -5.37
CA ASN A 13 -11.12 23.61 -5.06
C ASN A 13 -11.50 22.66 -6.22
N ASP A 14 -11.35 23.11 -7.47
CA ASP A 14 -11.64 22.30 -8.65
C ASP A 14 -10.75 21.05 -8.74
N GLU A 15 -9.46 21.17 -8.38
CA GLU A 15 -8.55 20.02 -8.34
C GLU A 15 -8.92 19.03 -7.22
N GLN A 16 -9.34 19.52 -6.05
CA GLN A 16 -9.80 18.67 -4.96
C GLN A 16 -11.10 17.94 -5.31
N ASP A 17 -12.06 18.63 -5.94
CA ASP A 17 -13.32 18.05 -6.39
C ASP A 17 -13.09 17.00 -7.48
N PHE A 18 -12.15 17.27 -8.40
CA PHE A 18 -11.73 16.29 -9.41
C PHE A 18 -11.10 15.04 -8.77
N LEU A 19 -10.19 15.21 -7.80
CA LEU A 19 -9.57 14.09 -7.07
C LEU A 19 -10.60 13.28 -6.28
N LEU A 20 -11.56 13.95 -5.63
CA LEU A 20 -12.66 13.30 -4.93
C LEU A 20 -13.55 12.51 -5.88
N ALA A 21 -13.91 13.07 -7.03
CA ALA A 21 -14.69 12.36 -8.05
C ALA A 21 -13.93 11.11 -8.55
N MET A 22 -12.61 11.22 -8.75
CA MET A 22 -11.75 10.10 -9.13
C MET A 22 -11.67 9.02 -8.05
N GLU A 23 -11.62 9.40 -6.77
CA GLU A 23 -11.67 8.45 -5.66
C GLU A 23 -13.03 7.76 -5.58
N LEU A 24 -14.13 8.50 -5.72
CA LEU A 24 -15.50 7.97 -5.71
C LEU A 24 -15.74 6.97 -6.85
N VAL A 25 -15.28 7.28 -8.08
CA VAL A 25 -15.36 6.35 -9.22
C VAL A 25 -14.61 5.04 -8.92
N ASN A 26 -13.53 5.11 -8.13
CA ASN A 26 -12.70 3.95 -7.77
C ASN A 26 -12.96 3.41 -6.36
N CYS A 27 -14.05 3.82 -5.68
CA CYS A 27 -14.26 3.52 -4.26
C CYS A 27 -14.35 2.01 -3.93
N SER A 28 -14.72 1.19 -4.92
CA SER A 28 -14.79 -0.27 -4.75
C SER A 28 -13.42 -0.94 -4.81
N ILE A 29 -12.40 -0.31 -5.39
CA ILE A 29 -11.09 -0.92 -5.61
C ILE A 29 -10.43 -1.35 -4.30
N PRO A 30 -10.32 -0.51 -3.24
CA PRO A 30 -9.74 -0.92 -1.97
C PRO A 30 -10.44 -2.13 -1.35
N GLN A 31 -11.77 -2.17 -1.44
CA GLN A 31 -12.59 -3.28 -0.92
C GLN A 31 -12.32 -4.59 -1.67
N ILE A 32 -12.28 -4.53 -3.01
CA ILE A 32 -11.99 -5.69 -3.86
C ILE A 32 -10.56 -6.18 -3.62
N THR A 33 -9.60 -5.26 -3.52
CA THR A 33 -8.20 -5.57 -3.22
C THR A 33 -8.06 -6.23 -1.85
N MET A 34 -8.72 -5.72 -0.82
CA MET A 34 -8.70 -6.32 0.52
C MET A 34 -9.26 -7.75 0.51
N LYS A 35 -10.37 -7.97 -0.19
CA LYS A 35 -10.96 -9.30 -0.38
C LYS A 35 -9.99 -10.27 -1.08
N ALA A 36 -9.24 -9.81 -2.07
CA ALA A 36 -8.23 -10.63 -2.74
C ALA A 36 -7.08 -10.99 -1.79
N THR A 37 -6.58 -10.02 -1.00
CA THR A 37 -5.51 -10.23 -0.01
C THR A 37 -5.89 -11.26 1.05
N ILE A 38 -7.16 -11.26 1.50
CA ILE A 38 -7.71 -12.29 2.40
C ILE A 38 -7.70 -13.66 1.70
N LYS A 39 -8.25 -13.75 0.48
CA LYS A 39 -8.30 -15.03 -0.26
C LYS A 39 -6.92 -15.61 -0.55
N LEU A 40 -5.92 -14.77 -0.74
CA LEU A 40 -4.54 -15.17 -0.99
C LEU A 40 -3.79 -15.57 0.28
N GLY A 41 -4.38 -15.43 1.48
CA GLY A 41 -3.70 -15.79 2.73
C GLY A 41 -2.59 -14.81 3.13
N VAL A 42 -2.59 -13.61 2.57
CA VAL A 42 -1.50 -12.64 2.74
C VAL A 42 -1.54 -12.02 4.14
N LEU A 43 -2.74 -11.78 4.69
CA LEU A 43 -2.88 -11.24 6.05
C LEU A 43 -2.40 -12.25 7.10
N GLU A 44 -2.66 -13.54 6.87
CA GLU A 44 -2.21 -14.65 7.70
C GLU A 44 -0.70 -14.79 7.64
N THR A 45 -0.11 -14.64 6.46
CA THR A 45 1.35 -14.60 6.25
C THR A 45 1.96 -13.46 7.05
N LEU A 46 1.43 -12.24 6.93
CA LEU A 46 1.85 -11.09 7.74
C LEU A 46 1.60 -11.31 9.24
N ALA A 47 0.56 -12.06 9.61
CA ALA A 47 0.24 -12.34 11.00
C ALA A 47 1.20 -13.30 11.68
N LYS A 48 1.74 -14.27 10.92
CA LYS A 48 2.71 -15.25 11.39
C LYS A 48 4.16 -14.76 11.26
N ALA A 49 4.38 -13.67 10.53
CA ALA A 49 5.70 -13.13 10.24
C ALA A 49 6.52 -12.81 11.50
N ARG A 50 7.77 -13.27 11.49
CA ARG A 50 8.82 -12.86 12.41
C ARG A 50 10.09 -12.67 11.57
N PRO A 51 10.57 -11.44 11.33
CA PRO A 51 10.19 -10.14 11.90
C PRO A 51 8.76 -9.68 11.52
N SER A 52 8.23 -8.68 12.24
CA SER A 52 6.86 -8.14 12.06
C SER A 52 6.62 -7.38 10.74
N GLN A 53 7.65 -7.26 9.92
CA GLN A 53 7.68 -6.57 8.64
C GLN A 53 8.23 -7.50 7.57
N LEU A 54 7.54 -7.59 6.44
CA LEU A 54 7.95 -8.40 5.28
C LEU A 54 7.90 -7.56 4.01
N SER A 55 8.79 -7.83 3.07
CA SER A 55 8.68 -7.31 1.71
C SER A 55 7.73 -8.12 0.85
N SER A 56 7.26 -7.50 -0.23
CA SER A 56 6.39 -8.13 -1.22
C SER A 56 6.97 -9.43 -1.78
N SER A 57 8.30 -9.53 -1.93
CA SER A 57 8.98 -10.76 -2.37
C SER A 57 8.96 -11.86 -1.32
N GLU A 58 9.13 -11.53 -0.03
CA GLU A 58 9.09 -12.49 1.09
C GLU A 58 7.67 -12.99 1.36
N ILE A 59 6.65 -12.18 1.07
CA ILE A 59 5.25 -12.62 1.11
C ILE A 59 4.94 -13.51 -0.09
N ALA A 60 5.37 -13.10 -1.29
CA ALA A 60 5.14 -13.86 -2.52
C ALA A 60 5.78 -15.26 -2.49
N SER A 61 6.96 -15.42 -1.88
CA SER A 61 7.63 -16.73 -1.75
C SER A 61 6.90 -17.72 -0.84
N GLN A 62 5.94 -17.25 -0.03
CA GLN A 62 5.11 -18.08 0.84
C GLN A 62 3.78 -18.46 0.19
N LEU A 63 3.46 -17.89 -0.98
CA LEU A 63 2.27 -18.23 -1.74
C LEU A 63 2.57 -19.41 -2.68
N PRO A 64 1.59 -20.30 -2.91
CA PRO A 64 1.76 -21.44 -3.82
C PRO A 64 1.66 -20.98 -5.28
N THR A 65 2.65 -20.22 -5.76
CA THR A 65 2.68 -19.65 -7.12
C THR A 65 4.08 -19.73 -7.72
N ASN A 66 4.13 -20.01 -9.02
CA ASN A 66 5.37 -20.00 -9.82
C ASN A 66 5.48 -18.73 -10.69
N ASN A 67 4.54 -17.79 -10.58
CA ASN A 67 4.54 -16.59 -11.39
C ASN A 67 5.64 -15.63 -10.90
N LYS A 68 6.65 -15.38 -11.76
CA LYS A 68 7.77 -14.46 -11.49
C LYS A 68 7.33 -13.01 -11.27
N GLU A 69 6.16 -12.63 -11.76
CA GLU A 69 5.58 -11.29 -11.56
C GLU A 69 4.84 -11.14 -10.23
N THR A 70 4.61 -12.24 -9.49
CA THR A 70 3.87 -12.22 -8.22
C THR A 70 4.38 -11.14 -7.26
N PRO A 71 5.70 -11.00 -7.01
CA PRO A 71 6.20 -9.96 -6.09
C PRO A 71 5.82 -8.54 -6.53
N ILE A 72 5.80 -8.28 -7.84
CA ILE A 72 5.50 -6.96 -8.42
C ILE A 72 4.00 -6.66 -8.31
N VAL A 73 3.15 -7.63 -8.66
CA VAL A 73 1.69 -7.50 -8.53
C VAL A 73 1.30 -7.31 -7.07
N LEU A 74 1.90 -8.11 -6.18
CA LEU A 74 1.65 -8.04 -4.75
C LEU A 74 2.11 -6.71 -4.15
N ASP A 75 3.24 -6.16 -4.59
CA ASP A 75 3.69 -4.82 -4.17
C ASP A 75 2.66 -3.73 -4.49
N ARG A 76 2.04 -3.78 -5.67
CA ARG A 76 1.00 -2.83 -6.08
C ARG A 76 -0.27 -2.96 -5.22
N ILE A 77 -0.69 -4.19 -4.96
CA ILE A 77 -1.84 -4.52 -4.10
C ILE A 77 -1.60 -4.01 -2.67
N LEU A 78 -0.46 -4.34 -2.07
CA LEU A 78 -0.16 -3.98 -0.69
C LEU A 78 0.05 -2.48 -0.53
N ARG A 79 0.65 -1.80 -1.52
CA ARG A 79 0.77 -0.35 -1.54
C ARG A 79 -0.59 0.34 -1.58
N LEU A 80 -1.51 -0.13 -2.42
CA LEU A 80 -2.87 0.41 -2.46
C LEU A 80 -3.56 0.27 -1.09
N LEU A 81 -3.48 -0.89 -0.45
CA LEU A 81 -4.05 -1.09 0.88
C LEU A 81 -3.39 -0.21 1.95
N ALA A 82 -2.09 0.03 1.85
CA ALA A 82 -1.38 0.94 2.74
C ALA A 82 -1.79 2.41 2.55
N CYS A 83 -2.10 2.84 1.31
CA CYS A 83 -2.64 4.18 1.03
C CYS A 83 -4.02 4.41 1.70
N HIS A 84 -4.79 3.34 1.93
CA HIS A 84 -6.05 3.37 2.68
C HIS A 84 -5.91 2.93 4.15
N SER A 85 -4.68 2.93 4.68
CA SER A 85 -4.38 2.62 6.10
C SER A 85 -4.78 1.22 6.58
N PHE A 86 -5.07 0.27 5.68
CA PHE A 86 -5.29 -1.13 6.08
C PHE A 86 -3.99 -1.84 6.47
N LEU A 87 -2.85 -1.33 5.99
CA LEU A 87 -1.50 -1.84 6.25
C LEU A 87 -0.54 -0.67 6.46
N THR A 88 0.61 -0.95 7.06
CA THR A 88 1.70 0.01 7.17
C THR A 88 2.78 -0.33 6.13
N CYS A 89 3.23 0.66 5.37
CA CYS A 89 4.31 0.52 4.39
C CYS A 89 5.47 1.46 4.72
N THR A 90 6.67 0.91 4.92
CA THR A 90 7.90 1.68 5.16
C THR A 90 8.96 1.33 4.12
N ILE A 91 9.91 2.24 3.91
CA ILE A 91 11.08 1.97 3.08
C ILE A 91 12.17 1.32 3.95
N ASP A 92 12.82 0.28 3.45
CA ASP A 92 13.95 -0.35 4.14
C ASP A 92 15.15 0.61 4.17
N LYS A 93 15.68 0.86 5.38
CA LYS A 93 16.80 1.77 5.59
C LYS A 93 18.10 1.24 4.96
N ASN A 94 18.24 -0.07 4.83
CA ASN A 94 19.42 -0.71 4.25
C ASN A 94 19.31 -0.83 2.72
N ASN A 95 18.09 -0.76 2.18
CA ASN A 95 17.83 -0.82 0.76
C ASN A 95 16.61 0.04 0.41
N TYR A 96 16.85 1.29 0.03
CA TYR A 96 15.81 2.29 -0.28
C TYR A 96 14.89 1.90 -1.47
N LYS A 97 15.23 0.85 -2.22
CA LYS A 97 14.39 0.29 -3.29
C LYS A 97 13.41 -0.78 -2.76
N LYS A 98 13.61 -1.29 -1.54
CA LYS A 98 12.79 -2.31 -0.89
C LYS A 98 11.77 -1.66 0.04
N ARG A 99 10.51 -2.06 -0.10
CA ARG A 99 9.43 -1.70 0.82
C ARG A 99 9.17 -2.84 1.79
N LEU A 100 8.81 -2.47 3.02
CA LEU A 100 8.47 -3.37 4.10
C LEU A 100 7.01 -3.11 4.49
N ILE A 101 6.24 -4.18 4.55
CA ILE A 101 4.81 -4.20 4.82
C ILE A 101 4.59 -4.81 6.20
N SER A 102 3.75 -4.16 6.99
CA SER A 102 3.31 -4.62 8.32
C SER A 102 1.82 -4.36 8.50
N LYS A 103 1.27 -4.89 9.59
CA LYS A 103 -0.11 -4.62 10.00
C LYS A 103 -0.28 -3.11 10.26
N ALA A 104 -1.49 -2.60 10.04
CA ALA A 104 -1.88 -1.31 10.58
C ALA A 104 -1.82 -1.35 12.13
N PRO A 105 -1.57 -0.20 12.79
CA PRO A 105 -1.60 -0.10 14.25
C PRO A 105 -2.96 -0.43 14.86
#